data_AF-A0A1V4AXH0-F1
#
_entry.id   AF-A0A1V4AXH0-F1
#
_cell.length_a   1.000
_cell.length_b   1.000
_cell.length_c   1.000
_cell.angle_alpha   90.00
_cell.angle_beta   90.00
_cell.angle_gamma   90.00
#
_symmetry.space_group_name_H-M   'P 1'
#
loop_
_entity.id
_entity.type
_entity.pdbx_description
1 polymer ?
#
loop_
_entity_poly.entity_id
_entity_poly.type
_entity_poly.pdbx_seq_one_letter_code
_entity_poly.pdbx_strand_id
1 'polypeptide(L)' 'MKAYEYYAEVLPDGHLSIPKGLKDKLKPDSKVRIMLLLDDEETVWNNFAMSQFLKGYSEKDAIYDNL' A
#
# COMPACT_ATOMS: atom_id res chain seq x y z
N MET A 1 22.05 -1.23 14.59
CA MET A 1 20.64 -1.57 14.32
C MET A 1 20.59 -2.31 12.99
N LYS A 2 19.85 -3.41 12.85
CA LYS A 2 19.70 -4.15 11.59
C LYS A 2 18.25 -4.04 11.13
N ALA A 3 18.03 -3.68 9.87
CA ALA A 3 16.72 -3.63 9.26
C ALA A 3 16.48 -4.93 8.48
N TYR A 4 15.24 -5.43 8.54
CA TYR A 4 14.78 -6.59 7.78
C TYR A 4 13.52 -6.17 7.03
N GLU A 5 13.53 -6.34 5.71
CA GLU A 5 12.38 -6.08 4.85
C GLU A 5 11.79 -7.41 4.40
N TYR A 6 10.47 -7.54 4.53
CA TYR A 6 9.72 -8.71 4.10
C TYR A 6 8.26 -8.32 3.86
N TYR A 7 7.61 -9.04 2.95
CA TYR A 7 6.16 -8.93 2.77
C TYR A 7 5.45 -9.70 3.88
N ALA A 8 4.56 -9.02 4.59
CA ALA A 8 3.78 -9.57 5.68
C ALA A 8 2.30 -9.47 5.34
N GLU A 9 1.56 -10.52 5.66
CA GLU A 9 0.09 -10.48 5.60
C GLU A 9 -0.45 -10.00 6.95
N VAL A 10 -1.53 -9.21 6.90
CA VAL A 10 -2.30 -8.88 8.09
C VAL A 10 -3.24 -10.04 8.37
N LEU A 11 -3.04 -10.70 9.51
CA LEU A 11 -3.89 -11.79 9.98
C LEU A 11 -5.29 -11.27 10.35
N PRO A 12 -6.32 -12.12 10.40
CA PRO A 12 -7.70 -11.69 10.72
C PRO A 12 -7.87 -11.05 12.10
N ASP A 13 -6.93 -11.27 13.01
CA ASP A 13 -6.87 -10.71 14.35
C ASP A 13 -6.16 -9.34 14.41
N GLY A 14 -5.73 -8.82 13.25
CA GLY A 14 -5.02 -7.54 13.13
C GLY A 14 -3.52 -7.64 13.42
N HIS A 15 -2.98 -8.84 13.63
CA HIS A 15 -1.55 -9.04 13.81
C HIS A 15 -0.82 -9.21 12.47
N LEU A 16 0.41 -8.71 12.38
CA LEU A 16 1.27 -8.95 11.21
C LEU A 16 1.87 -10.34 11.30
N SER A 17 1.82 -11.10 10.19
CA SER A 17 2.47 -12.39 10.12
C SER A 17 3.99 -12.23 10.17
N ILE A 18 4.65 -12.92 11.09
CA ILE A 18 6.11 -12.88 11.24
C ILE A 18 6.70 -14.15 10.61
N PRO A 19 7.58 -14.04 9.60
CA PRO A 19 8.19 -15.20 8.97
C PRO A 19 9.08 -15.96 9.97
N LYS A 20 9.11 -17.30 9.85
CA LYS A 20 9.83 -18.19 10.80
C LYS A 20 11.28 -17.77 11.03
N GLY A 21 12.01 -17.41 9.98
CA GLY A 21 13.42 -17.00 10.09
C GLY A 21 13.66 -15.66 10.82
N LEU A 22 12.62 -14.83 10.96
CA LEU A 22 12.66 -13.60 11.74
C LEU A 22 12.20 -13.83 13.18
N LYS A 23 11.28 -14.79 13.40
CA LYS A 23 10.79 -15.18 14.72
C LYS A 23 11.92 -15.58 15.67
N ASP A 24 12.91 -16.34 15.18
CA ASP A 24 14.07 -16.74 15.97
C ASP A 24 15.00 -15.57 16.35
N LYS A 25 14.91 -14.46 15.62
CA LYS A 25 15.71 -13.24 15.86
C LYS A 25 15.02 -12.25 16.79
N LEU A 26 13.70 -12.38 16.96
CA LEU A 26 12.87 -11.54 17.81
C LEU A 26 12.79 -12.17 19.21
N LYS A 27 13.57 -11.62 20.16
CA LYS A 27 13.48 -12.09 21.55
C LYS A 27 12.19 -11.54 22.21
N PRO A 28 11.53 -12.29 23.10
CA PRO A 28 10.24 -11.95 23.71
C PRO A 28 10.12 -10.54 24.34
N ASP A 29 11.24 -9.89 24.69
CA ASP A 29 11.25 -8.57 25.35
C ASP A 29 11.99 -7.48 24.54
N SER A 30 12.24 -7.72 23.25
CA SER A 30 12.96 -6.75 22.42
C SER A 30 12.05 -5.63 21.95
N LYS A 31 12.38 -4.38 22.28
CA LYS A 31 11.76 -3.21 21.64
C LYS A 31 12.23 -3.13 20.19
N VAL A 32 11.30 -3.26 19.25
CA VAL A 32 11.56 -3.15 17.81
C VAL A 32 10.85 -1.91 17.25
N ARG A 33 11.50 -1.25 16.28
CA ARG A 33 10.88 -0.17 15.49
C ARG A 33 10.35 -0.80 14.21
N ILE A 34 9.05 -0.69 13.98
CA ILE A 34 8.37 -1.21 12.79
C ILE A 34 8.13 -0.03 11.84
N MET A 35 8.42 -0.21 10.55
CA MET A 35 8.03 0.70 9.48
C MET A 35 7.05 -0.06 8.59
N LEU A 36 5.83 0.46 8.48
CA LEU A 36 4.79 -0.13 7.64
C LEU A 36 4.67 0.72 6.39
N LEU A 37 4.79 0.06 5.24
CA LEU A 37 4.41 0.63 3.96
C LEU A 37 3.16 -0.12 3.53
N LEU A 38 2.02 0.56 3.56
CA LEU A 38 0.78 0.04 3.01
C LEU A 38 0.83 0.36 1.52
N ASP A 39 0.53 -0.65 0.70
CA ASP A 39 0.26 -0.39 -0.69
C ASP A 39 -1.12 0.29 -0.73
N ASP A 40 -1.14 1.59 -0.95
CA ASP A 40 -2.36 2.33 -1.30
C ASP A 40 -2.67 1.95 -2.75
N GLU A 41 -2.98 0.67 -2.99
CA GLU A 41 -3.15 0.10 -4.31
C GLU A 41 -4.21 0.93 -5.06
N GLU A 42 -3.69 1.64 -6.06
CA GLU A 42 -4.38 2.26 -7.18
C GLU A 42 -5.40 3.35 -6.88
N THR A 43 -6.12 3.37 -5.76
CA THR A 43 -7.33 4.19 -5.65
C THR A 43 -6.99 5.67 -5.57
N VAL A 44 -6.02 6.05 -4.73
CA VAL A 44 -5.62 7.47 -4.59
C VAL A 44 -4.90 7.96 -5.84
N TRP A 45 -4.04 7.12 -6.42
CA TRP A 45 -3.30 7.46 -7.63
C TRP A 45 -4.19 7.49 -8.88
N ASN A 46 -5.08 6.53 -9.07
CA ASN A 46 -6.09 6.53 -10.15
C ASN A 46 -7.06 7.69 -9.99
N ASN A 47 -7.55 7.98 -8.77
CA ASN A 47 -8.42 9.14 -8.55
C ASN A 47 -7.70 10.46 -8.85
N PHE A 48 -6.43 10.58 -8.47
CA PHE A 48 -5.63 11.76 -8.77
C PHE A 48 -5.34 11.89 -10.28
N ALA A 49 -4.92 10.81 -10.94
CA ALA A 49 -4.65 10.78 -12.38
C ALA A 49 -5.93 11.06 -13.19
N MET A 50 -7.05 10.43 -12.85
CA MET A 50 -8.36 10.68 -13.48
C MET A 50 -8.80 12.14 -13.27
N SER A 51 -8.62 12.70 -12.07
CA SER A 51 -8.92 14.10 -11.79
C SER A 51 -8.04 15.08 -12.59
N GLN A 52 -6.75 14.79 -12.78
CA GLN A 52 -5.88 15.62 -13.63
C GLN A 52 -6.15 15.43 -15.13
N PHE A 53 -6.50 14.21 -15.56
CA PHE A 53 -6.88 13.93 -16.95
C PHE A 53 -8.16 14.67 -17.34
N LEU A 54 -9.19 14.62 -16.50
CA LEU A 54 -10.48 15.26 -16.74
C LEU A 54 -10.46 16.79 -16.60
N LYS A 55 -9.44 17.37 -15.97
CA LYS A 55 -9.29 18.84 -15.85
C LYS A 55 -9.18 19.56 -17.20
N GLY A 56 -8.75 18.87 -18.25
CA GLY A 56 -8.69 19.38 -19.62
C GLY A 56 -9.81 18.87 -20.53
N TYR A 57 -10.67 17.98 -20.04
CA TYR A 57 -11.75 17.38 -20.82
C TYR A 57 -12.98 18.27 -20.70
N SER A 58 -13.39 18.91 -21.79
CA SER A 58 -14.60 19.73 -21.79
C SER A 58 -15.83 18.85 -22.01
N GLU A 59 -17.01 19.27 -21.55
CA GLU A 59 -18.26 18.54 -21.81
C GLU A 59 -18.55 18.37 -23.32
N LYS A 60 -17.95 19.20 -24.18
CA LYS A 60 -18.05 19.06 -25.64
C LYS A 60 -17.24 17.89 -26.20
N ASP A 61 -16.20 17.48 -25.49
CA ASP A 61 -15.32 16.37 -25.89
C ASP A 61 -15.91 15.01 -25.49
N ALA A 62 -16.89 14.97 -24.59
CA ALA A 62 -17.63 13.77 -24.20
C ALA A 62 -18.41 13.10 -25.35
N ILE A 63 -18.57 13.79 -26.49
CA ILE A 63 -19.15 13.21 -27.72
C ILE A 63 -18.24 12.09 -28.28
N TYR A 64 -16.93 12.14 -28.01
CA TYR A 64 -15.97 11.14 -28.48
C TYR A 64 -15.87 9.89 -27.59
N ASP A 65 -16.50 9.88 -26.43
CA ASP A 65 -16.47 8.73 -25.50
C ASP A 65 -17.25 7.52 -26.01
N ASN A 66 -18.13 7.70 -27.00
CA ASN A 66 -19.05 6.67 -27.52
C ASN A 66 -18.75 6.24 -28.97
N LEU A 67 -17.55 6.52 -29.49
CA LEU A 67 -17.11 6.10 -30.83
C LEU A 67 -16.28 4.81 -30.81
#